data_AF-A0A180EYE6-F1
#
_entry.id   AF-A0A180EYE6-F1
#
_cell.length_a   1.000
_cell.length_b   1.000
_cell.length_c   1.000
_cell.angle_alpha   90.00
_cell.angle_beta   90.00
_cell.angle_gamma   90.00
#
_symmetry.space_group_name_H-M   'P 1'
#
loop_
_entity.id
_entity.type
_entity.pdbx_description
1 polymer ?
#
loop_
_entity_poly.entity_id
_entity_poly.type
_entity_poly.pdbx_seq_one_letter_code
_entity_poly.pdbx_strand_id
1 'polypeptide(L)'
;MGGGIQVPVYINVFATEGGRVTGNKEYELGAEVKLKASPYQNCFFDSWVNENNEFISRDANYTFILTEQTPRVYTAKFKFKGITGDTQSVENIPEGINVFYRDNLLHVTGYEGLITVTSLSGKKAAQFTGGSPYPVDLSSGIYIVNGKNYSGKIIVQ
;
A
#
# COMPACT_ATOMS: atom_id res chain seq x y z
N MET A 1 -27.09 35.52 -22.40
CA MET A 1 -26.37 34.24 -22.49
C MET A 1 -26.29 33.68 -21.08
N GLY A 2 -27.05 32.61 -20.80
CA GLY A 2 -27.09 32.01 -19.47
C GLY A 2 -25.77 31.32 -19.18
N GLY A 3 -24.97 31.89 -18.28
CA GLY A 3 -23.84 31.19 -17.70
C GLY A 3 -24.40 30.06 -16.84
N GLY A 4 -24.46 28.86 -17.39
CA GLY A 4 -24.78 27.67 -16.62
C GLY A 4 -23.78 27.54 -15.48
N ILE A 5 -24.27 27.35 -14.27
CA ILE A 5 -23.43 27.06 -13.10
C ILE A 5 -22.64 25.80 -13.44
N GLN A 6 -21.33 25.92 -13.60
CA GLN A 6 -20.47 24.74 -13.67
C GLN A 6 -20.48 24.11 -12.28
N VAL A 7 -20.84 22.83 -12.22
CA VAL A 7 -20.83 22.09 -10.97
C VAL A 7 -19.44 21.49 -10.82
N PRO A 8 -18.72 21.78 -9.71
CA PRO A 8 -17.42 21.21 -9.49
C PRO A 8 -17.49 19.68 -9.43
N VAL A 9 -16.51 19.02 -10.04
CA VAL A 9 -16.40 17.55 -10.06
C VAL A 9 -15.32 17.14 -9.06
N TYR A 10 -15.70 16.29 -8.11
CA TYR A 10 -14.75 15.69 -7.18
C TYR A 10 -14.00 14.53 -7.84
N ILE A 11 -12.67 14.59 -7.81
CA ILE A 11 -11.79 13.49 -8.24
C ILE A 11 -11.36 12.70 -7.03
N ASN A 12 -11.69 11.41 -7.03
CA ASN A 12 -11.30 10.46 -5.99
C ASN A 12 -10.03 9.73 -6.41
N VAL A 13 -9.04 9.72 -5.53
CA VAL A 13 -7.70 9.17 -5.78
C VAL A 13 -7.33 8.26 -4.63
N PHE A 14 -7.18 6.98 -4.93
CA PHE A 14 -6.85 5.93 -3.99
C PHE A 14 -5.47 5.36 -4.27
N ALA A 15 -4.91 4.69 -3.27
CA ALA A 15 -3.66 3.94 -3.37
C ALA A 15 -3.91 2.51 -2.91
N THR A 16 -3.36 1.53 -3.63
CA THR A 16 -3.13 0.22 -3.02
C THR A 16 -2.00 0.30 -2.00
N GLU A 17 -1.82 -0.77 -1.22
CA GLU A 17 -0.65 -0.93 -0.36
C GLU A 17 0.64 -0.71 -1.15
N GLY A 18 1.66 -0.13 -0.49
CA GLY A 18 2.96 0.11 -1.08
C GLY A 18 3.23 1.56 -1.52
N GLY A 19 2.29 2.49 -1.32
CA GLY A 19 2.54 3.91 -1.52
C GLY A 19 1.43 4.81 -1.02
N ARG A 20 1.53 6.09 -1.35
CA ARG A 20 0.54 7.13 -1.06
C ARG A 20 0.24 7.95 -2.30
N VAL A 21 -0.90 8.63 -2.32
CA VAL A 21 -1.34 9.46 -3.44
C VAL A 21 -1.75 10.86 -2.98
N THR A 22 -1.68 11.82 -3.91
CA THR A 22 -2.29 13.15 -3.77
C THR A 22 -3.06 13.49 -5.05
N GLY A 23 -4.12 14.27 -4.92
CA GLY A 23 -4.96 14.69 -6.06
C GLY A 23 -6.46 14.78 -5.75
N ASN A 24 -6.88 14.21 -4.62
CA ASN A 24 -8.25 14.31 -4.10
C ASN A 24 -8.65 15.77 -3.86
N LYS A 25 -9.59 16.28 -4.67
CA LYS A 25 -10.30 17.55 -4.47
C LYS A 25 -11.35 17.74 -5.57
N GLU A 26 -12.08 18.85 -5.47
CA GLU A 26 -12.97 19.36 -6.50
C GLU A 26 -12.22 20.16 -7.57
N TYR A 27 -12.68 20.03 -8.81
CA TYR A 27 -12.18 20.74 -9.98
C TYR A 27 -13.33 21.20 -10.86
N GLU A 28 -13.18 22.37 -11.48
CA GLU A 28 -14.09 22.83 -12.53
C GLU A 28 -13.84 22.09 -13.84
N LEU A 29 -14.87 21.94 -14.67
CA LEU A 29 -14.72 21.39 -16.02
C LEU A 29 -13.72 22.24 -16.83
N GLY A 30 -12.81 21.57 -17.53
CA GLY A 30 -11.72 22.19 -18.26
C GLY A 30 -10.48 22.51 -17.42
N ALA A 31 -10.51 22.32 -16.09
CA ALA A 31 -9.33 22.52 -15.25
C ALA A 31 -8.27 21.42 -15.45
N GLU A 32 -7.00 21.78 -15.25
CA GLU A 32 -5.90 20.83 -15.20
C GLU A 32 -5.86 20.09 -13.86
N VAL A 33 -5.95 18.76 -13.91
CA VAL A 33 -5.86 17.87 -12.75
C VAL A 33 -4.46 17.28 -12.68
N LYS A 34 -3.86 17.27 -11.47
CA LYS A 34 -2.55 16.65 -11.21
C LYS A 34 -2.67 15.57 -10.15
N LEU A 35 -2.46 14.33 -10.56
CA LEU A 35 -2.37 13.18 -9.68
C LEU A 35 -0.91 12.83 -9.45
N LYS A 36 -0.56 12.51 -8.20
CA LYS A 36 0.79 12.05 -7.87
C LYS A 36 0.73 10.81 -7.01
N ALA A 37 1.42 9.77 -7.45
CA ALA A 37 1.70 8.55 -6.73
C ALA A 37 3.13 8.58 -6.19
N SER A 38 3.30 8.31 -4.90
CA SER A 38 4.60 8.25 -4.24
C SER A 38 4.76 6.86 -3.61
N PRO A 39 5.58 5.97 -4.20
CA PRO A 39 5.84 4.65 -3.63
C PRO A 39 6.58 4.78 -2.29
N TYR A 40 6.32 3.84 -1.38
CA TYR A 40 7.14 3.65 -0.18
C TYR A 40 8.46 2.95 -0.53
N GLN A 41 9.38 2.89 0.44
CA GLN A 41 10.65 2.20 0.28
C GLN A 41 10.42 0.72 -0.11
N ASN A 42 11.21 0.25 -1.08
CA ASN A 42 11.11 -1.09 -1.68
C ASN A 42 9.80 -1.36 -2.44
N CYS A 43 9.05 -0.32 -2.78
CA CYS A 43 7.93 -0.41 -3.71
C CYS A 43 8.24 0.37 -4.99
N PHE A 44 7.46 0.11 -6.03
CA PHE A 44 7.40 0.93 -7.23
C PHE A 44 5.95 1.17 -7.64
N PHE A 45 5.71 2.31 -8.25
CA PHE A 45 4.43 2.60 -8.88
C PHE A 45 4.30 1.77 -10.15
N ASP A 46 3.16 1.08 -10.32
CA ASP A 46 2.89 0.22 -11.46
C ASP A 46 2.01 0.93 -12.50
N SER A 47 0.83 1.41 -12.09
CA SER A 47 -0.10 2.11 -12.97
C SER A 47 -1.20 2.84 -12.21
N TRP A 48 -1.80 3.83 -12.87
CA TRP A 48 -3.12 4.35 -12.53
C TRP A 48 -4.18 3.51 -13.25
N VAL A 49 -5.26 3.19 -12.53
CA VAL A 49 -6.45 2.54 -13.09
C VAL A 49 -7.73 3.24 -12.65
N ASN A 50 -8.83 3.08 -13.38
CA ASN A 50 -10.14 3.59 -12.97
C ASN A 50 -10.87 2.62 -12.01
N GLU A 51 -12.13 2.92 -11.69
CA GLU A 51 -13.00 2.10 -10.84
C GLU A 51 -13.23 0.68 -11.38
N ASN A 52 -13.18 0.50 -12.71
CA ASN A 52 -13.33 -0.78 -13.38
C ASN A 52 -11.99 -1.52 -13.53
N ASN A 53 -10.92 -1.01 -12.89
CA ASN A 53 -9.55 -1.52 -12.98
C ASN A 53 -8.98 -1.45 -14.41
N GLU A 54 -9.51 -0.57 -15.26
CA GLU A 54 -9.01 -0.29 -16.61
C GLU A 54 -7.77 0.61 -16.53
N PHE A 55 -6.77 0.31 -17.36
CA PHE A 55 -5.51 1.03 -17.39
C PHE A 55 -5.68 2.49 -17.85
N ILE A 56 -5.08 3.43 -17.10
CA ILE A 56 -5.08 4.87 -17.43
C ILE A 56 -3.67 5.34 -17.82
N SER A 57 -2.68 5.12 -16.96
CA SER A 57 -1.32 5.64 -17.19
C SER A 57 -0.25 4.89 -16.38
N ARG A 58 1.00 4.89 -16.89
CA ARG A 58 2.21 4.45 -16.16
C ARG A 58 3.00 5.61 -15.55
N ASP A 59 2.56 6.85 -15.74
CA ASP A 59 3.22 8.01 -15.17
C ASP A 59 2.75 8.24 -13.74
N ALA A 60 3.68 8.13 -12.78
CA ALA A 60 3.37 8.37 -11.38
C ALA A 60 2.88 9.80 -11.11
N ASN A 61 3.29 10.77 -11.95
CA ASN A 61 2.73 12.12 -11.99
C ASN A 61 1.86 12.23 -13.25
N TYR A 62 0.55 12.01 -13.10
CA TYR A 62 -0.38 12.02 -14.22
C TYR A 62 -1.13 13.35 -14.26
N THR A 63 -1.08 14.04 -15.40
CA THR A 63 -1.73 15.33 -15.61
C THR A 63 -2.69 15.25 -16.79
N PHE A 64 -3.90 15.78 -16.65
CA PHE A 64 -4.92 15.78 -17.70
C PHE A 64 -5.88 16.96 -17.55
N ILE A 65 -6.63 17.24 -18.61
CA ILE A 65 -7.73 18.22 -18.58
C ILE A 65 -9.02 17.51 -18.22
N LEU A 66 -9.75 18.03 -17.23
CA LEU A 66 -11.02 17.47 -16.79
C LEU A 66 -12.11 17.73 -17.84
N THR A 67 -12.73 16.65 -18.32
CA THR A 67 -13.86 16.67 -19.26
C THR A 67 -15.03 15.85 -18.71
N GLU A 68 -16.19 15.91 -19.36
CA GLU A 68 -17.35 15.12 -18.95
C GLU A 68 -17.12 13.60 -19.05
N GLN A 69 -16.22 13.17 -19.94
CA GLN A 69 -15.88 11.76 -20.18
C GLN A 69 -14.73 11.26 -19.28
N THR A 70 -14.12 12.16 -18.51
CA THR A 70 -12.98 11.82 -17.66
C THR A 70 -13.42 10.96 -16.48
N PRO A 71 -12.71 9.85 -16.17
CA PRO A 71 -12.98 9.05 -14.98
C PRO A 71 -12.94 9.91 -13.71
N ARG A 72 -13.78 9.58 -12.73
CA ARG A 72 -13.83 10.31 -11.44
C ARG A 72 -13.08 9.59 -10.33
N VAL A 73 -12.68 8.34 -10.56
CA VAL A 73 -11.95 7.50 -9.62
C VAL A 73 -10.64 7.06 -10.25
N TYR A 74 -9.55 7.23 -9.52
CA TYR A 74 -8.21 6.81 -9.92
C TYR A 74 -7.60 6.02 -8.78
N THR A 75 -7.13 4.81 -9.05
CA THR A 75 -6.39 4.00 -8.08
C THR A 75 -4.96 3.83 -8.55
N ALA A 76 -4.00 4.30 -7.76
CA ALA A 76 -2.59 3.96 -7.96
C ALA A 76 -2.35 2.52 -7.51
N LYS A 77 -1.91 1.68 -8.44
CA LYS A 77 -1.39 0.34 -8.16
C LYS A 77 0.11 0.46 -7.88
N PHE A 78 0.53 -0.13 -6.78
CA PHE A 78 1.94 -0.28 -6.43
C PHE A 78 2.30 -1.76 -6.43
N LYS A 79 3.56 -2.04 -6.73
CA LYS A 79 4.16 -3.36 -6.65
C LYS A 79 5.38 -3.31 -5.74
N PHE A 80 5.65 -4.44 -5.10
CA PHE A 80 6.82 -4.60 -4.25
C PHE A 80 8.02 -4.95 -5.12
N LYS A 81 9.14 -4.26 -4.93
CA LYS A 81 10.42 -4.66 -5.54
C LYS A 81 10.76 -6.02 -4.94
N GLY A 82 10.74 -7.07 -5.74
CA GLY A 82 11.13 -8.39 -5.29
C GLY A 82 12.54 -8.32 -4.72
N ILE A 83 12.67 -8.48 -3.41
CA ILE A 83 13.93 -8.96 -2.82
C ILE A 83 13.79 -10.48 -2.92
N THR A 84 14.08 -11.01 -4.10
CA THR A 84 14.22 -12.44 -4.31
C THR A 84 15.50 -12.89 -3.62
N GLY A 85 15.35 -13.78 -2.65
CA GLY A 85 16.47 -14.48 -2.01
C GLY A 85 16.45 -14.29 -0.50
N ASP A 86 15.68 -15.15 0.17
CA ASP A 86 15.69 -15.39 1.60
C ASP A 86 15.33 -14.20 2.51
N THR A 87 14.59 -14.51 3.57
CA THR A 87 14.20 -13.59 4.64
C THR A 87 15.43 -12.95 5.30
N GLN A 88 15.97 -11.88 4.72
CA GLN A 88 17.08 -11.11 5.26
C GLN A 88 16.86 -9.66 4.85
N SER A 89 16.27 -8.81 5.67
CA SER A 89 16.97 -8.29 6.83
C SER A 89 15.90 -7.60 7.66
N VAL A 90 15.76 -8.11 8.86
CA VAL A 90 14.93 -7.49 9.83
C VAL A 90 15.81 -6.52 10.59
N GLU A 91 15.66 -5.24 10.31
CA GLU A 91 16.37 -4.21 11.06
C GLU A 91 15.88 -4.26 12.52
N ASN A 92 16.82 -4.31 13.47
CA ASN A 92 16.54 -4.33 14.92
C ASN A 92 15.91 -5.62 15.48
N ILE A 93 16.14 -6.81 14.93
CA ILE A 93 15.88 -8.04 15.70
C ILE A 93 16.94 -8.18 16.80
N PRO A 94 16.55 -8.36 18.07
CA PRO A 94 17.42 -8.96 19.08
C PRO A 94 17.96 -10.32 18.64
N GLU A 95 19.21 -10.62 18.99
CA GLU A 95 19.79 -11.95 18.80
C GLU A 95 18.87 -13.05 19.37
N GLY A 96 18.65 -14.12 18.60
CA GLY A 96 17.83 -15.27 19.01
C GLY A 96 16.36 -15.23 18.58
N ILE A 97 15.85 -14.12 18.03
CA ILE A 97 14.49 -14.05 17.48
C ILE A 97 14.54 -14.30 15.96
N ASN A 98 13.66 -15.19 15.46
CA ASN A 98 13.50 -15.40 14.02
C ASN A 98 12.05 -15.16 13.60
N VAL A 99 11.88 -14.41 12.51
CA VAL A 99 10.57 -14.09 11.94
C VAL A 99 10.53 -14.46 10.46
N PHE A 100 9.57 -15.29 10.06
CA PHE A 100 9.35 -15.68 8.66
C PHE A 100 7.91 -16.12 8.43
N TYR A 101 7.46 -16.06 7.16
CA TYR A 101 6.11 -16.46 6.75
C TYR A 101 6.18 -17.58 5.72
N ARG A 102 5.48 -18.69 5.96
CA ARG A 102 5.47 -19.86 5.09
C ARG A 102 4.19 -20.66 5.29
N ASP A 103 3.62 -21.21 4.22
CA ASP A 103 2.46 -22.11 4.29
C ASP A 103 1.27 -21.50 5.08
N ASN A 104 1.05 -20.18 4.92
CA ASN A 104 0.06 -19.38 5.65
C ASN A 104 0.24 -19.32 7.18
N LEU A 105 1.45 -19.65 7.66
CA LEU A 105 1.86 -19.55 9.04
C LEU A 105 2.92 -18.47 9.19
N LEU A 106 2.67 -17.55 10.13
CA LEU A 106 3.68 -16.61 10.61
C LEU A 106 4.43 -17.24 11.78
N HIS A 107 5.73 -17.42 11.62
CA HIS A 107 6.61 -17.91 12.66
C HIS A 107 7.29 -16.72 13.33
N VAL A 108 7.16 -16.64 14.65
CA VAL A 108 7.95 -15.74 15.51
C VAL A 108 8.50 -16.61 16.63
N THR A 109 9.76 -17.03 16.48
CA THR A 109 10.45 -17.91 17.44
C THR A 109 11.44 -17.11 18.27
N GLY A 110 11.80 -17.62 19.45
CA GLY A 110 12.70 -16.91 20.39
C GLY A 110 12.06 -15.73 21.11
N TYR A 111 10.74 -15.53 20.96
CA TYR A 111 9.98 -14.47 21.61
C TYR A 111 8.60 -14.98 22.05
N GLU A 112 8.25 -14.82 23.33
CA GLU A 112 6.98 -15.31 23.90
C GLU A 112 6.01 -14.17 24.29
N GLY A 113 6.26 -12.95 23.82
CA GLY A 113 5.41 -11.79 24.10
C GLY A 113 4.33 -11.53 23.05
N LEU A 114 3.57 -10.46 23.25
CA LEU A 114 2.59 -9.97 22.29
C LEU A 114 3.28 -9.51 21.00
N ILE A 115 2.83 -10.08 19.88
CA ILE A 115 3.17 -9.70 18.52
C ILE A 115 1.99 -8.98 17.89
N THR A 116 2.26 -7.90 17.18
CA THR A 116 1.31 -7.18 16.34
C THR A 116 1.87 -7.08 14.92
N VAL A 117 1.08 -7.52 13.94
CA VAL A 117 1.45 -7.48 12.52
C VAL A 117 0.64 -6.40 11.83
N THR A 118 1.29 -5.48 11.13
CA THR A 118 0.66 -4.35 10.43
C THR A 118 1.19 -4.23 9.00
N SER A 119 0.35 -3.90 8.01
CA SER A 119 0.85 -3.50 6.68
C SER A 119 1.58 -2.16 6.75
N LEU A 120 2.23 -1.74 5.65
CA LEU A 120 2.87 -0.42 5.57
C LEU A 120 1.90 0.75 5.69
N SER A 121 0.62 0.58 5.34
CA SER A 121 -0.41 1.59 5.60
C SER A 121 -0.80 1.70 7.08
N GLY A 122 -0.31 0.81 7.94
CA GLY A 122 -0.63 0.74 9.37
C GLY A 122 -1.86 -0.12 9.68
N LYS A 123 -2.48 -0.77 8.68
CA LYS A 123 -3.61 -1.67 8.91
C LYS A 123 -3.15 -2.91 9.67
N LYS A 124 -3.76 -3.19 10.82
CA LYS A 124 -3.48 -4.40 11.61
C LYS A 124 -3.95 -5.64 10.85
N ALA A 125 -3.04 -6.57 10.62
CA ALA A 125 -3.30 -7.85 9.98
C ALA A 125 -3.49 -8.98 11.01
N ALA A 126 -2.70 -8.98 12.08
CA ALA A 126 -2.79 -9.97 13.15
C ALA A 126 -2.28 -9.44 14.48
N GLN A 127 -2.68 -10.11 15.56
CA GLN A 127 -2.18 -9.88 16.91
C GLN A 127 -2.26 -11.18 17.70
N PHE A 128 -1.13 -11.66 18.22
CA PHE A 128 -1.00 -12.98 18.85
C PHE A 128 0.21 -13.03 19.79
N THR A 129 0.35 -14.11 20.55
CA THR A 129 1.52 -14.34 21.39
C THR A 129 2.57 -15.17 20.62
N GLY A 130 3.82 -14.71 20.61
CA GLY A 130 4.92 -15.44 19.96
C GLY A 130 5.26 -16.77 20.66
N GLY A 131 6.17 -17.53 20.06
CA GLY A 131 6.63 -18.83 20.57
C GLY A 131 6.05 -20.01 19.80
N SER A 132 4.85 -19.85 19.24
CA SER A 132 4.22 -20.84 18.35
C SER A 132 3.91 -20.23 16.98
N PRO A 133 3.89 -21.06 15.90
CA PRO A 133 3.41 -20.62 14.60
C PRO A 133 1.97 -20.12 14.69
N TYR A 134 1.67 -19.01 14.02
CA TYR A 134 0.35 -18.40 14.02
C TYR A 134 -0.27 -18.45 12.61
N PRO A 135 -1.45 -19.07 12.44
CA PRO A 135 -2.14 -19.06 11.16
C PRO A 135 -2.67 -17.67 10.85
N VAL A 136 -2.25 -17.13 9.71
CA VAL A 136 -2.70 -15.82 9.22
C VAL A 136 -2.67 -15.81 7.71
N ASP A 137 -3.79 -15.41 7.11
CA ASP A 137 -3.89 -15.15 5.68
C ASP A 137 -3.42 -13.73 5.39
N LEU A 138 -2.21 -13.61 4.84
CA LEU A 138 -1.61 -12.34 4.46
C LEU A 138 -1.66 -12.23 2.94
N SER A 139 -2.29 -11.17 2.44
CA SER A 139 -2.18 -10.83 1.02
C SER A 139 -0.74 -10.46 0.66
N SER A 140 -0.37 -10.56 -0.61
CA SER A 140 0.96 -10.17 -1.07
C SER A 140 1.28 -8.73 -0.67
N GLY A 141 2.39 -8.54 0.06
CA GLY A 141 2.86 -7.24 0.46
C GLY A 141 3.86 -7.22 1.60
N ILE A 142 4.18 -6.01 2.07
CA ILE A 142 5.12 -5.80 3.16
C ILE A 142 4.35 -5.66 4.47
N TYR A 143 4.79 -6.41 5.48
CA TYR A 143 4.25 -6.33 6.83
C TYR A 143 5.35 -6.03 7.84
N ILE A 144 5.00 -5.22 8.83
CA ILE A 144 5.80 -4.93 10.01
C ILE A 144 5.30 -5.82 11.15
N VAL A 145 6.22 -6.53 11.80
CA VAL A 145 5.98 -7.43 12.92
C VAL A 145 6.58 -6.80 14.18
N ASN A 146 5.74 -6.28 15.06
CA ASN A 146 6.17 -5.58 16.27
C ASN A 146 5.98 -6.45 17.51
N GLY A 147 7.03 -6.56 18.31
CA GLY A 147 6.99 -6.98 19.71
C GLY A 147 7.31 -5.80 20.64
N LYS A 148 7.30 -6.04 21.97
CA LYS A 148 7.49 -4.99 22.99
C LYS A 148 8.73 -4.10 22.76
N ASN A 149 9.85 -4.66 22.30
CA ASN A 149 11.12 -3.97 22.04
C ASN A 149 11.76 -4.39 20.72
N TYR A 150 10.93 -4.83 19.77
CA TYR A 150 11.38 -5.40 18.52
C TYR A 150 10.43 -4.94 17.41
N SER A 151 10.97 -4.50 16.29
CA SER A 151 10.20 -4.27 15.08
C SER A 151 10.91 -4.99 13.95
N GLY A 152 10.16 -5.76 13.19
CA GLY A 152 10.70 -6.45 12.04
C GLY A 152 9.84 -6.35 10.80
N LYS A 153 10.37 -6.81 9.67
CA LYS A 153 9.70 -6.70 8.37
C LYS A 153 9.71 -8.05 7.65
N ILE A 154 8.55 -8.43 7.13
CA ILE A 154 8.40 -9.57 6.23
C ILE A 154 7.81 -9.11 4.90
N ILE A 155 8.11 -9.86 3.83
CA ILE A 155 7.54 -9.67 2.51
C ILE A 155 6.77 -10.95 2.18
N VAL A 156 5.49 -10.81 1.85
CA VAL A 156 4.60 -11.87 1.41
C VAL A 156 4.42 -11.72 -0.10
N GLN A 157 4.54 -12.80 -0.86
CA GLN A 157 4.34 -12.83 -2.31
C GLN A 157 3.15 -13.70 -2.64
#